data_AF-A0A2R6WQH2-F1
#
_entry.id   AF-A0A2R6WQH2-F1
#
_cell.length_a   1.000
_cell.length_b   1.000
_cell.length_c   1.000
_cell.angle_alpha   90.00
_cell.angle_beta   90.00
_cell.angle_gamma   90.00
#
_symmetry.space_group_name_H-M   'P 1'
#
loop_
_entity.id
_entity.type
_entity.pdbx_description
1 polymer ?
#
loop_
_entity_poly.entity_id
_entity_poly.type
_entity_poly.pdbx_seq_one_letter_code
_entity_poly.pdbx_strand_id
1 'polypeptide(L)'
;MSSQDNYKKWCEIDFEFLGNVSGQPYALQTNVYIQGVGNREQQIYLWFDPTAAHHTYRFLWNQELILFFVDNRAIRVFHKATDLGISYLDYQPMYAIGSLWNGEAWATEGGRVKIDWTQQPFVASYTQWNVTDSCKVQNATGTAGQHACYKKAHQSTYGQAPNLALSKTQIKNLRWVRKNYVIYDYCTKNATATPECARNWP
;
A
#
# COMPACT_ATOMS: atom_id res chain seq x y z
N MET A 1 2.95 0.14 16.66
CA MET A 1 3.06 -0.96 15.68
C MET A 1 2.49 -2.23 16.26
N SER A 2 1.69 -2.96 15.50
CA SER A 2 1.29 -4.32 15.84
C SER A 2 2.56 -5.17 15.92
N SER A 3 2.91 -5.68 17.10
CA SER A 3 4.04 -6.60 17.22
C SER A 3 3.75 -7.85 16.39
N GLN A 4 4.63 -8.15 15.43
CA GLN A 4 4.54 -9.31 14.54
C GLN A 4 4.33 -10.63 15.33
N ASP A 5 4.78 -10.67 16.59
CA ASP A 5 4.65 -11.81 17.49
C ASP A 5 3.21 -12.18 17.86
N ASN A 6 2.27 -11.23 17.83
CA ASN A 6 0.89 -11.46 18.27
C ASN A 6 -0.08 -11.86 17.16
N TYR A 7 0.24 -11.58 15.89
CA TYR A 7 -0.67 -11.80 14.76
C TYR A 7 0.00 -12.48 13.58
N LYS A 8 0.57 -13.68 13.75
CA LYS A 8 1.37 -14.41 12.73
C LYS A 8 0.77 -14.53 11.31
N LYS A 9 -0.53 -14.31 11.13
CA LYS A 9 -1.24 -14.40 9.84
C LYS A 9 -1.98 -13.12 9.45
N TRP A 10 -1.48 -11.94 9.86
CA TRP A 10 -2.09 -10.67 9.50
C TRP A 10 -1.99 -10.35 8.00
N CYS A 11 -2.85 -9.47 7.52
CA CYS A 11 -2.74 -8.82 6.23
C CYS A 11 -2.55 -7.32 6.46
N GLU A 12 -1.86 -6.67 5.53
CA GLU A 12 -1.51 -5.25 5.64
C GLU A 12 -1.28 -4.66 4.24
N ILE A 13 -1.63 -3.38 4.09
CA ILE A 13 -1.47 -2.60 2.87
C ILE A 13 -0.86 -1.26 3.29
N ASP A 14 0.37 -0.99 2.86
CA ASP A 14 1.17 0.09 3.43
C ASP A 14 1.37 1.27 2.48
N PHE A 15 1.34 2.46 3.08
CA PHE A 15 2.03 3.64 2.61
C PHE A 15 2.98 4.11 3.71
N GLU A 16 4.27 4.15 3.42
CA GLU A 16 5.31 4.56 4.35
C GLU A 16 6.13 5.69 3.72
N PHE A 17 6.10 6.88 4.33
CA PHE A 17 6.94 8.00 3.90
C PHE A 17 8.28 7.92 4.60
N LEU A 18 9.33 7.68 3.82
CA LEU A 18 10.69 7.60 4.33
C LEU A 18 11.30 9.00 4.28
N GLY A 19 11.54 9.56 5.47
CA GLY A 19 12.15 10.87 5.63
C GLY A 19 13.57 10.95 5.09
N ASN A 20 14.05 12.18 4.88
CA ASN A 20 15.38 12.43 4.35
C ASN A 20 16.00 13.69 4.98
N VAL A 21 17.30 13.91 4.73
CA VAL A 21 17.96 15.17 5.09
C VAL A 21 17.40 16.33 4.27
N SER A 22 17.49 17.55 4.80
CA SER A 22 16.98 18.75 4.15
C SER A 22 17.50 18.89 2.72
N GLY A 23 16.58 19.19 1.78
CA GLY A 23 16.88 19.33 0.36
C GLY A 23 16.96 18.02 -0.43
N GLN A 24 16.85 16.86 0.22
CA GLN A 24 16.77 15.56 -0.45
C GLN A 24 15.33 15.04 -0.51
N PRO A 25 14.96 14.28 -1.56
CA PRO A 25 13.59 13.85 -1.76
C PRO A 25 13.16 12.80 -0.73
N TYR A 26 11.89 12.88 -0.30
CA TYR A 26 11.22 11.78 0.39
C TYR A 26 10.99 10.61 -0.57
N ALA A 27 11.14 9.39 -0.05
CA ALA A 27 10.68 8.20 -0.76
C ALA A 27 9.30 7.78 -0.22
N LEU A 28 8.40 7.39 -1.11
CA LEU A 28 7.16 6.72 -0.75
C LEU A 28 7.35 5.22 -0.96
N GLN A 29 7.33 4.47 0.15
CA GLN A 29 7.31 3.02 0.13
C GLN A 29 5.86 2.51 0.19
N THR A 30 5.58 1.47 -0.57
CA THR A 30 4.36 0.67 -0.47
C THR A 30 4.71 -0.78 -0.19
N ASN A 31 3.86 -1.49 0.54
CA ASN A 31 4.02 -2.90 0.82
C ASN A 31 2.66 -3.62 0.89
N VAL A 32 2.69 -4.94 0.76
CA VAL A 32 1.49 -5.79 0.89
C VAL A 32 1.89 -7.04 1.67
N TYR A 33 1.34 -7.19 2.87
CA TYR A 33 1.43 -8.42 3.65
C TYR A 33 0.20 -9.28 3.45
N ILE A 34 0.45 -10.59 3.26
CA ILE A 34 -0.60 -11.59 3.12
C ILE A 34 -0.28 -12.74 4.05
N GLN A 35 -1.14 -12.96 5.04
CA GLN A 35 -0.95 -14.00 6.05
C GLN A 35 0.45 -13.95 6.71
N GLY A 36 0.91 -12.74 7.03
CA GLY A 36 2.20 -12.45 7.67
C GLY A 36 3.40 -12.46 6.71
N VAL A 37 3.17 -12.74 5.42
CA VAL A 37 4.24 -12.70 4.41
C VAL A 37 4.20 -11.37 3.69
N GLY A 38 5.17 -10.50 3.98
CA GLY A 38 5.45 -9.24 3.27
C GLY A 38 6.58 -9.40 2.26
N ASN A 39 7.63 -8.57 2.40
CA ASN A 39 8.77 -8.48 1.47
C ASN A 39 8.35 -8.12 0.04
N ARG A 40 7.32 -7.26 -0.07
CA ARG A 40 6.77 -6.77 -1.34
C ARG A 40 6.96 -5.26 -1.46
N GLU A 41 8.09 -4.75 -1.02
CA GLU A 41 8.33 -3.32 -0.99
C GLU A 41 8.52 -2.79 -2.43
N GLN A 42 7.87 -1.68 -2.72
CA GLN A 42 8.19 -0.83 -3.87
C GLN A 42 8.39 0.59 -3.35
N GLN A 43 9.47 1.24 -3.79
CA GLN A 43 9.77 2.62 -3.42
C GLN A 43 9.77 3.49 -4.66
N ILE A 44 9.14 4.66 -4.54
CA ILE A 44 9.16 5.70 -5.56
C ILE A 44 9.64 7.03 -4.98
N TYR A 45 10.27 7.85 -5.80
CA TYR A 45 10.24 9.30 -5.56
C TYR A 45 8.91 9.89 -6.04
N LEU A 46 8.50 11.00 -5.45
CA LEU A 46 7.31 11.73 -5.88
C LEU A 46 7.67 12.80 -6.90
N TRP A 47 6.74 13.12 -7.80
CA TRP A 47 6.89 14.18 -8.82
C TRP A 47 6.54 15.58 -8.29
N PHE A 48 6.48 15.71 -6.97
CA PHE A 48 6.21 16.94 -6.23
C PHE A 48 6.87 16.84 -4.85
N ASP A 49 6.97 17.96 -4.15
CA ASP A 49 7.41 18.01 -2.75
C ASP A 49 6.22 17.66 -1.83
N PRO A 50 6.22 16.49 -1.17
CA PRO A 50 5.11 16.08 -0.31
C PRO A 50 5.01 16.88 1.00
N THR A 51 5.97 17.75 1.29
CA THR A 51 5.97 18.61 2.49
C THR A 51 5.34 19.98 2.24
N ALA A 52 5.22 20.40 0.97
CA ALA A 52 4.77 21.73 0.60
C ALA A 52 3.23 21.88 0.59
N ALA A 53 2.49 20.79 0.38
CA ALA A 53 1.03 20.80 0.32
C ALA A 53 0.43 19.43 0.69
N HIS A 54 -0.86 19.42 1.01
CA HIS A 54 -1.59 18.17 1.19
C HIS A 54 -1.85 17.51 -0.17
N HIS A 55 -1.60 16.20 -0.24
CA HIS A 55 -1.90 15.33 -1.37
C HIS A 55 -2.77 14.15 -0.91
N THR A 56 -3.50 13.54 -1.83
CA THR A 56 -4.37 12.41 -1.51
C THR A 56 -3.61 11.10 -1.69
N TYR A 57 -3.55 10.29 -0.64
CA TYR A 57 -3.01 8.93 -0.67
C TYR A 57 -4.15 7.97 -0.35
N ARG A 58 -4.45 7.07 -1.27
CA ARG A 58 -5.57 6.13 -1.12
C ARG A 58 -5.26 4.82 -1.82
N PHE A 59 -5.96 3.77 -1.41
CA PHE A 59 -6.01 2.53 -2.17
C PHE A 59 -7.45 2.15 -2.49
N LEU A 60 -7.63 1.46 -3.61
CA LEU A 60 -8.84 0.69 -3.92
C LEU A 60 -8.48 -0.77 -3.69
N TRP A 61 -9.28 -1.49 -2.91
CA TRP A 61 -9.11 -2.92 -2.66
C TRP A 61 -10.44 -3.61 -2.94
N ASN A 62 -10.42 -4.50 -3.93
CA ASN A 62 -11.54 -5.36 -4.29
C ASN A 62 -11.06 -6.81 -4.44
N GLN A 63 -11.94 -7.69 -4.91
CA GLN A 63 -11.67 -9.12 -4.99
C GLN A 63 -10.65 -9.55 -6.06
N GLU A 64 -10.26 -8.65 -6.97
CA GLU A 64 -9.31 -8.95 -8.05
C GLU A 64 -7.99 -8.21 -7.91
N LEU A 65 -7.99 -7.02 -7.30
CA LEU A 65 -6.79 -6.20 -7.19
C LEU A 65 -6.81 -5.21 -6.01
N ILE A 66 -5.59 -4.79 -5.65
CA ILE A 66 -5.30 -3.62 -4.83
C ILE A 66 -4.63 -2.60 -5.74
N LEU A 67 -5.15 -1.39 -5.79
CA LEU A 67 -4.62 -0.26 -6.55
C LEU A 67 -4.24 0.87 -5.61
N PHE A 68 -2.98 1.28 -5.65
CA PHE A 68 -2.45 2.39 -4.88
C PHE A 68 -2.49 3.67 -5.72
N PHE A 69 -2.94 4.76 -5.12
CA PHE A 69 -3.02 6.07 -5.77
C PHE A 69 -2.31 7.15 -4.97
N VAL A 70 -1.65 8.03 -5.72
CA VAL A 70 -1.24 9.36 -5.28
C VAL A 70 -2.02 10.35 -6.14
N ASP A 71 -2.83 11.17 -5.49
CA ASP A 71 -3.89 11.97 -6.10
C ASP A 71 -4.76 11.11 -7.03
N ASN A 72 -4.79 11.45 -8.33
CA ASN A 72 -5.55 10.73 -9.35
C ASN A 72 -4.69 9.73 -10.14
N ARG A 73 -3.44 9.49 -9.73
CA ARG A 73 -2.49 8.64 -10.46
C ARG A 73 -2.31 7.30 -9.77
N ALA A 74 -2.57 6.21 -10.50
CA ALA A 74 -2.22 4.88 -10.03
C ALA A 74 -0.69 4.71 -10.01
N ILE A 75 -0.13 4.34 -8.87
CA ILE A 75 1.32 4.19 -8.68
C ILE A 75 1.78 2.74 -8.58
N ARG A 76 0.88 1.84 -8.13
CA ARG A 76 1.12 0.42 -7.97
C ARG A 76 -0.18 -0.36 -8.09
N VAL A 77 -0.11 -1.55 -8.64
CA VAL A 77 -1.18 -2.55 -8.59
C VAL A 77 -0.64 -3.85 -7.99
N PHE A 78 -1.48 -4.52 -7.21
CA PHE A 78 -1.26 -5.87 -6.74
C PHE A 78 -2.50 -6.70 -7.06
N HIS A 79 -2.41 -7.56 -8.07
CA HIS A 79 -3.50 -8.44 -8.47
C HIS A 79 -3.56 -9.67 -7.56
N LYS A 80 -4.78 -10.17 -7.37
CA LYS A 80 -5.00 -11.52 -6.87
C LYS A 80 -4.26 -12.52 -7.74
N ALA A 81 -3.53 -13.43 -7.10
CA ALA A 81 -2.68 -14.44 -7.75
C ALA A 81 -2.85 -15.82 -7.10
N THR A 82 -4.09 -16.15 -6.71
CA THR A 82 -4.42 -17.43 -6.06
C THR A 82 -4.19 -18.64 -6.96
N ASP A 83 -4.31 -18.46 -8.28
CA ASP A 83 -3.96 -19.46 -9.29
C ASP A 83 -2.44 -19.74 -9.35
N LEU A 84 -1.62 -18.83 -8.84
CA LEU A 84 -0.16 -18.98 -8.70
C LEU A 84 0.24 -19.40 -7.28
N GLY A 85 -0.71 -19.81 -6.43
CA GLY A 85 -0.47 -20.24 -5.05
C GLY A 85 -0.29 -19.11 -4.04
N ILE A 86 -0.48 -17.84 -4.44
CA ILE A 86 -0.40 -16.69 -3.52
C ILE A 86 -1.80 -16.40 -2.98
N SER A 87 -1.97 -16.52 -1.65
CA SER A 87 -3.20 -16.13 -0.97
C SER A 87 -3.55 -14.66 -1.25
N TYR A 88 -4.79 -14.26 -0.99
CA TYR A 88 -5.23 -12.88 -1.17
C TYR A 88 -5.97 -12.37 0.07
N LEU A 89 -6.16 -11.04 0.14
CA LEU A 89 -6.81 -10.36 1.24
C LEU A 89 -8.33 -10.44 1.02
N ASP A 90 -8.95 -11.62 1.15
CA ASP A 90 -10.39 -11.79 0.90
C ASP A 90 -11.25 -11.81 2.18
N TYR A 91 -10.73 -12.37 3.28
CA TYR A 91 -11.52 -12.69 4.48
C TYR A 91 -10.86 -12.23 5.79
N GLN A 92 -10.09 -11.14 5.74
CA GLN A 92 -9.50 -10.53 6.94
C GLN A 92 -9.87 -9.05 7.03
N PRO A 93 -10.76 -8.65 7.96
CA PRO A 93 -11.04 -7.25 8.22
C PRO A 93 -9.77 -6.56 8.73
N MET A 94 -9.48 -5.37 8.22
CA MET A 94 -8.31 -4.59 8.60
C MET A 94 -8.73 -3.25 9.23
N TYR A 95 -7.86 -2.72 10.08
CA TYR A 95 -7.98 -1.36 10.60
C TYR A 95 -7.20 -0.40 9.72
N ALA A 96 -7.71 0.81 9.54
CA ALA A 96 -6.93 1.90 8.96
C ALA A 96 -6.17 2.60 10.11
N ILE A 97 -4.85 2.71 9.98
CA ILE A 97 -3.96 3.22 11.03
C ILE A 97 -3.09 4.33 10.43
N GLY A 98 -2.92 5.41 11.17
CA GLY A 98 -1.91 6.43 10.90
C GLY A 98 -0.92 6.48 12.07
N SER A 99 0.37 6.63 11.78
CA SER A 99 1.39 6.77 12.82
C SER A 99 2.60 7.55 12.31
N LEU A 100 3.30 8.21 13.22
CA LEU A 100 4.62 8.79 13.02
C LEU A 100 5.54 8.17 14.08
N TRP A 101 6.67 7.61 13.65
CA TRP A 101 7.58 6.88 14.52
C TRP A 101 9.00 6.88 13.94
N ASN A 102 10.00 6.57 14.78
CA ASN A 102 11.41 6.54 14.39
C ASN A 102 11.78 5.22 13.70
N GLY A 103 12.04 5.28 12.39
CA GLY A 103 12.49 4.15 11.56
C GLY A 103 13.99 4.12 11.25
N GLU A 104 14.85 4.82 12.00
CA GLU A 104 16.28 5.04 11.67
C GLU A 104 17.12 3.78 11.43
N ALA A 105 16.63 2.61 11.84
CA ALA A 105 17.30 1.34 11.56
C ALA A 105 17.36 1.03 10.06
N TRP A 106 16.44 1.58 9.25
CA TRP A 106 16.33 1.25 7.83
C TRP A 106 15.76 2.37 6.93
N ALA A 107 15.05 3.36 7.47
CA ALA A 107 14.22 4.28 6.69
C ALA A 107 15.00 5.16 5.69
N THR A 108 16.03 5.88 6.16
CA THR A 108 16.77 6.82 5.31
C THR A 108 18.07 6.17 4.82
N GLU A 109 18.16 5.97 3.51
CA GLU A 109 19.30 5.31 2.85
C GLU A 109 19.67 3.95 3.47
N GLY A 110 18.65 3.10 3.67
CA GLY A 110 18.86 1.80 4.31
C GLY A 110 19.32 1.89 5.76
N GLY A 111 19.05 3.01 6.44
CA GLY A 111 19.44 3.26 7.83
C GLY A 111 20.81 3.89 8.00
N ARG A 112 21.51 4.26 6.90
CA ARG A 112 22.81 4.94 6.97
C ARG A 112 22.70 6.32 7.61
N VAL A 113 21.63 7.05 7.31
CA VAL A 113 21.35 8.37 7.88
C VAL A 113 20.45 8.19 9.10
N LYS A 114 20.90 8.72 10.24
CA LYS A 114 20.18 8.65 11.52
C LYS A 114 19.34 9.91 11.74
N ILE A 115 18.33 9.77 12.58
CA ILE A 115 17.49 10.89 12.97
C ILE A 115 18.30 11.90 13.80
N ASP A 116 18.19 13.18 13.46
CA ASP A 116 18.75 14.27 14.26
C ASP A 116 17.67 14.82 15.19
N TRP A 117 17.66 14.36 16.44
CA TRP A 117 16.68 14.77 17.43
C TRP A 117 16.74 16.26 17.80
N THR A 118 17.79 16.98 17.42
CA THR A 118 17.85 18.44 17.64
C THR A 118 16.87 19.20 16.74
N GLN A 119 16.38 18.57 15.66
CA GLN A 119 15.40 19.14 14.71
C GLN A 119 13.94 18.93 15.12
N GLN A 120 13.70 18.38 16.33
CA GLN A 120 12.34 18.15 16.81
C GLN A 120 11.56 19.47 17.03
N PRO A 121 10.22 19.47 16.90
CA PRO A 121 9.35 18.33 16.63
C PRO A 121 9.26 17.93 15.16
N PHE A 122 9.16 16.62 14.91
CA PHE A 122 8.78 16.08 13.60
C PHE A 122 7.25 16.04 13.50
N VAL A 123 6.69 16.68 12.47
CA VAL A 123 5.24 16.86 12.33
C VAL A 123 4.76 16.25 11.03
N ALA A 124 3.75 15.38 11.13
CA ALA A 124 2.99 14.88 9.99
C ALA A 124 1.52 15.35 10.14
N SER A 125 0.99 15.99 9.12
CA SER A 125 -0.37 16.54 9.11
C SER A 125 -1.30 15.66 8.27
N TYR A 126 -2.45 15.30 8.82
CA TYR A 126 -3.47 14.51 8.15
C TYR A 126 -4.77 15.31 8.06
N THR A 127 -5.42 15.28 6.89
CA THR A 127 -6.73 15.88 6.67
C THR A 127 -7.58 14.96 5.79
N GLN A 128 -8.89 15.19 5.74
CA GLN A 128 -9.82 14.47 4.87
C GLN A 128 -9.74 12.94 5.00
N TRP A 129 -9.62 12.43 6.23
CA TRP A 129 -9.64 11.00 6.51
C TRP A 129 -10.98 10.39 6.11
N ASN A 130 -11.00 9.72 4.96
CA ASN A 130 -12.22 9.18 4.37
C ASN A 130 -12.16 7.65 4.29
N VAL A 131 -13.01 7.01 5.08
CA VAL A 131 -13.27 5.55 5.05
C VAL A 131 -14.75 5.25 4.84
N THR A 132 -15.54 6.20 4.32
CA THR A 132 -16.99 6.01 4.13
C THR A 132 -17.30 5.00 3.03
N ASP A 133 -16.46 4.96 1.99
CA ASP A 133 -16.54 4.02 0.87
C ASP A 133 -15.84 2.70 1.21
N SER A 134 -15.94 2.28 2.46
CA SER A 134 -15.49 0.99 2.94
C SER A 134 -16.67 0.14 3.37
N CYS A 135 -16.40 -1.14 3.54
CA CYS A 135 -17.33 -2.03 4.18
C CYS A 135 -16.90 -2.29 5.64
N LYS A 136 -17.66 -1.72 6.58
CA LYS A 136 -17.40 -1.86 8.02
C LYS A 136 -17.89 -3.22 8.53
N VAL A 137 -16.99 -3.99 9.13
CA VAL A 137 -17.34 -5.21 9.88
C VAL A 137 -17.68 -4.80 11.31
N GLN A 138 -18.98 -4.85 11.67
CA GLN A 138 -19.47 -4.42 12.98
C GLN A 138 -19.22 -5.45 14.09
N ASN A 139 -19.24 -6.74 13.75
CA ASN A 139 -18.95 -7.83 14.68
C ASN A 139 -17.85 -8.70 14.09
N ALA A 140 -16.68 -8.67 14.71
CA ALA A 140 -15.52 -9.50 14.33
C ALA A 140 -15.55 -10.89 14.98
N THR A 141 -16.54 -11.18 15.83
CA THR A 141 -16.75 -12.53 16.37
C THR A 141 -17.48 -13.40 15.35
N GLY A 142 -16.89 -14.55 15.02
CA GLY A 142 -17.38 -15.42 13.94
C GLY A 142 -17.21 -14.81 12.54
N THR A 143 -17.89 -15.40 11.55
CA THR A 143 -17.70 -15.06 10.12
C THR A 143 -18.82 -14.29 9.46
N ALA A 144 -19.96 -14.11 10.13
CA ALA A 144 -21.15 -13.48 9.55
C ALA A 144 -20.89 -12.02 9.12
N GLY A 145 -20.22 -11.22 9.96
CA GLY A 145 -19.90 -9.83 9.66
C GLY A 145 -18.93 -9.69 8.48
N GLN A 146 -17.92 -10.55 8.43
CA GLN A 146 -16.96 -10.62 7.32
C GLN A 146 -17.65 -11.01 6.02
N HIS A 147 -18.51 -12.03 6.06
CA HIS A 147 -19.23 -12.51 4.88
C HIS A 147 -20.22 -11.48 4.33
N ALA A 148 -21.01 -10.85 5.21
CA ALA A 148 -21.90 -9.75 4.82
C ALA A 148 -21.10 -8.61 4.16
N CYS A 149 -19.91 -8.36 4.68
CA CYS A 149 -19.06 -7.32 4.17
C CYS A 149 -18.46 -7.62 2.81
N TYR A 150 -17.90 -8.83 2.66
CA TYR A 150 -17.43 -9.38 1.40
C TYR A 150 -18.52 -9.30 0.32
N LYS A 151 -19.75 -9.71 0.63
CA LYS A 151 -20.89 -9.63 -0.30
C LYS A 151 -21.18 -8.18 -0.72
N LYS A 152 -21.17 -7.23 0.22
CA LYS A 152 -21.38 -5.80 -0.08
C LYS A 152 -20.27 -5.25 -0.97
N ALA A 153 -19.01 -5.58 -0.69
CA ALA A 153 -17.87 -5.15 -1.51
C ALA A 153 -18.00 -5.68 -2.94
N HIS A 154 -18.32 -6.98 -3.11
CA HIS A 154 -18.56 -7.60 -4.41
C HIS A 154 -19.71 -6.94 -5.19
N GLN A 155 -20.80 -6.56 -4.52
CA GLN A 155 -21.96 -5.95 -5.18
C GLN A 155 -21.79 -4.44 -5.42
N SER A 156 -20.75 -3.83 -4.87
CA SER A 156 -20.46 -2.40 -5.06
C SER A 156 -19.99 -2.10 -6.49
N THR A 157 -20.00 -0.83 -6.86
CA THR A 157 -19.42 -0.37 -8.13
C THR A 157 -17.94 -0.74 -8.26
N TYR A 158 -17.19 -0.80 -7.16
CA TYR A 158 -15.78 -1.17 -7.13
C TYR A 158 -15.55 -2.69 -7.26
N GLY A 159 -16.56 -3.50 -6.91
CA GLY A 159 -16.54 -4.96 -7.01
C GLY A 159 -17.15 -5.50 -8.31
N GLN A 160 -17.44 -4.64 -9.28
CA GLN A 160 -18.03 -5.00 -10.57
C GLN A 160 -17.19 -4.48 -11.73
N ALA A 161 -17.38 -5.06 -12.91
CA ALA A 161 -16.79 -4.52 -14.13
C ALA A 161 -17.25 -3.05 -14.34
N PRO A 162 -16.37 -2.14 -14.79
CA PRO A 162 -15.00 -2.39 -15.27
C PRO A 162 -13.91 -2.34 -14.18
N ASN A 163 -14.25 -2.11 -12.91
CA ASN A 163 -13.28 -1.83 -11.84
C ASN A 163 -12.49 -3.06 -11.35
N LEU A 164 -12.80 -4.25 -11.87
CA LEU A 164 -12.04 -5.49 -11.64
C LEU A 164 -10.77 -5.57 -12.49
N ALA A 165 -10.58 -4.65 -13.43
CA ALA A 165 -9.40 -4.59 -14.28
C ALA A 165 -8.86 -3.17 -14.37
N LEU A 166 -7.59 -3.05 -14.78
CA LEU A 166 -6.99 -1.75 -15.04
C LEU A 166 -7.62 -1.08 -16.27
N SER A 167 -8.04 0.16 -16.11
CA SER A 167 -8.33 1.06 -17.24
C SER A 167 -7.06 1.42 -18.01
N LYS A 168 -7.23 1.86 -19.27
CA LYS A 168 -6.12 2.36 -20.11
C LYS A 168 -5.33 3.49 -19.43
N THR A 169 -6.01 4.38 -18.72
CA THR A 169 -5.39 5.48 -17.98
C THR A 169 -4.54 4.98 -16.82
N GLN A 170 -5.04 4.01 -16.04
CA GLN A 170 -4.27 3.40 -14.95
C GLN A 170 -3.03 2.68 -15.48
N ILE A 171 -3.13 1.94 -16.59
CA ILE A 171 -1.96 1.31 -17.25
C ILE A 171 -0.93 2.37 -17.66
N LYS A 172 -1.35 3.46 -18.30
CA LYS A 172 -0.45 4.56 -18.69
C LYS A 172 0.24 5.18 -17.47
N ASN A 173 -0.50 5.36 -16.38
CA ASN A 173 0.04 5.89 -15.13
C ASN A 173 1.11 4.96 -14.55
N LEU A 174 0.81 3.67 -14.42
CA LEU A 174 1.74 2.67 -13.88
C LEU A 174 3.03 2.58 -14.70
N ARG A 175 2.93 2.57 -16.05
CA ARG A 175 4.10 2.59 -16.93
C ARG A 175 4.95 3.85 -16.77
N TRP A 176 4.31 5.00 -16.61
CA TRP A 176 5.00 6.27 -16.39
C TRP A 176 5.69 6.31 -15.02
N VAL A 177 5.03 5.85 -13.95
CA VAL A 177 5.64 5.75 -12.61
C VAL A 177 6.83 4.80 -12.63
N ARG A 178 6.66 3.61 -13.20
CA ARG A 178 7.71 2.61 -13.35
C ARG A 178 8.94 3.15 -14.08
N LYS A 179 8.73 3.89 -15.16
CA LYS A 179 9.83 4.42 -15.98
C LYS A 179 10.60 5.55 -15.31
N ASN A 180 9.92 6.40 -14.54
CA ASN A 180 10.49 7.69 -14.13
C ASN A 180 10.73 7.84 -12.62
N TYR A 181 10.08 7.03 -11.77
CA TYR A 181 10.04 7.28 -10.32
C TYR A 181 10.33 6.07 -9.45
N VAL A 182 10.21 4.84 -9.96
CA VAL A 182 10.55 3.64 -9.19
C VAL A 182 12.05 3.57 -8.96
N ILE A 183 12.44 3.54 -7.69
CA ILE A 183 13.85 3.44 -7.24
C ILE A 183 14.16 2.08 -6.62
N TYR A 184 13.14 1.37 -6.15
CA TYR A 184 13.25 0.02 -5.65
C TYR A 184 11.98 -0.77 -5.99
N ASP A 185 12.16 -2.01 -6.43
CA ASP A 185 11.06 -2.93 -6.70
C ASP A 185 11.46 -4.36 -6.35
N TYR A 186 10.79 -4.96 -5.37
CA TYR A 186 11.02 -6.34 -4.94
C TYR A 186 10.97 -7.35 -6.09
N CYS A 187 10.15 -7.09 -7.12
CA CYS A 187 10.01 -7.93 -8.30
C CYS A 187 11.32 -8.12 -9.09
N THR A 188 12.30 -7.25 -8.91
CA THR A 188 13.59 -7.32 -9.61
C THR A 188 14.60 -8.25 -8.95
N LYS A 189 14.36 -8.67 -7.70
CA LYS A 189 15.34 -9.44 -6.92
C LYS A 189 15.28 -10.95 -7.16
N ASN A 190 14.10 -11.54 -7.28
CA ASN A 190 13.96 -12.99 -7.44
C ASN A 190 12.64 -13.39 -8.10
N ALA A 191 12.65 -13.60 -9.41
CA ALA A 191 11.46 -13.96 -10.19
C ALA A 191 10.80 -15.27 -9.74
N THR A 192 11.55 -16.25 -9.24
CA THR A 192 10.97 -17.51 -8.74
C THR A 192 10.26 -17.38 -7.39
N ALA A 193 10.61 -16.37 -6.59
CA ALA A 193 9.97 -16.11 -5.30
C ALA A 193 8.76 -15.17 -5.40
N THR A 194 8.55 -14.52 -6.55
CA THR A 194 7.52 -13.49 -6.74
C THR A 194 6.72 -13.71 -8.02
N PRO A 195 5.98 -14.82 -8.16
CA PRO A 195 5.28 -15.18 -9.40
C PRO A 195 4.16 -14.19 -9.77
N GLU A 196 3.65 -13.39 -8.84
CA GLU A 196 2.67 -12.33 -9.09
C GLU A 196 3.22 -11.16 -9.92
N CYS A 197 4.54 -10.98 -9.95
CA CYS A 197 5.17 -9.79 -10.52
C CYS A 197 4.91 -9.61 -12.01
N ALA A 198 4.84 -10.71 -12.77
CA ALA A 198 4.49 -10.66 -14.20
C ALA A 198 3.06 -10.14 -14.45
N ARG A 199 2.14 -10.34 -13.49
CA ARG A 199 0.77 -9.83 -13.53
C ARG A 199 0.67 -8.38 -13.08
N ASN A 200 1.54 -7.96 -12.15
CA ASN A 200 1.48 -6.65 -11.50
C ASN A 200 2.10 -5.50 -12.30
N TRP A 201 2.84 -5.81 -13.37
CA TRP A 201 3.38 -4.78 -14.25
C TRP A 201 2.77 -4.82 -15.67
N PRO A 202 1.89 -3.86 -16.01
CA PRO A 202 1.29 -3.77 -17.34
C PRO A 202 2.18 -3.05 -18.38
#